data_AF-A0A6A3HWJ3-F1
#
_entry.id   AF-A0A6A3HWJ3-F1
#
_cell.length_a   1.000
_cell.length_b   1.000
_cell.length_c   1.000
_cell.angle_alpha   90.00
_cell.angle_beta   90.00
_cell.angle_gamma   90.00
#
_symmetry.space_group_name_H-M   'P 1'
#
loop_
_entity.id
_entity.type
_entity.pdbx_description
1 polymer ?
#
loop_
_entity_poly.entity_id
_entity_poly.type
_entity_poly.pdbx_seq_one_letter_code
_entity_poly.pdbx_strand_id
1 'polypeptide(L)'
;MTKISSLESAFRAAVDWLSATGQGVTDETSLRGNIIERCPEYYELFNTMHSRISTRAQLLNTYQHFRKDDTESDGCSSSDESTADLNSNPRRETPDPMSKRSATIPMSITQPQNKRPRKDDFASHPALLQLKQAQLDKHRDLQLAELDVRKKEFNLREKEFVARQKQLDNDVLLAAARIDEANAQATKL
;
A
#
# COMPACT_ATOMS: atom_id res chain seq x y z
N MET A 1 -11.90 -12.50 -27.95
CA MET A 1 -11.75 -11.37 -27.02
C MET A 1 -12.99 -10.51 -27.15
N THR A 2 -13.78 -10.31 -26.10
CA THR A 2 -14.97 -9.46 -26.16
C THR A 2 -14.54 -7.99 -26.12
N LYS A 3 -15.31 -7.12 -26.77
CA LYS A 3 -15.05 -5.67 -26.82
C LYS A 3 -14.91 -5.06 -25.41
N ILE A 4 -15.64 -5.62 -24.44
CA ILE A 4 -15.63 -5.21 -23.03
C ILE A 4 -14.28 -5.51 -22.37
N SER A 5 -13.73 -6.72 -22.53
CA SER A 5 -12.44 -7.07 -21.92
C SER A 5 -11.28 -6.23 -22.46
N SER A 6 -11.32 -5.88 -23.75
CA SER A 6 -10.32 -4.98 -24.34
C SER A 6 -10.39 -3.58 -23.72
N LEU A 7 -11.59 -3.09 -23.50
CA LEU A 7 -11.86 -1.76 -22.98
C LEU A 7 -11.53 -1.65 -21.48
N GLU A 8 -11.85 -2.69 -20.70
CA GLU A 8 -11.41 -2.81 -19.30
C GLU A 8 -9.89 -2.91 -19.19
N SER A 9 -9.23 -3.66 -20.07
CA SER A 9 -7.76 -3.77 -20.07
C SER A 9 -7.08 -2.44 -20.40
N ALA A 10 -7.59 -1.69 -21.39
CA ALA A 10 -7.05 -0.38 -21.76
C ALA A 10 -7.25 0.65 -20.63
N PHE A 11 -8.45 0.67 -20.03
CA PHE A 11 -8.73 1.54 -18.90
C PHE A 11 -7.83 1.20 -17.71
N ARG A 12 -7.67 -0.09 -17.38
CA ARG A 12 -6.79 -0.52 -16.29
C ARG A 12 -5.35 -0.11 -16.55
N ALA A 13 -4.84 -0.25 -17.77
CA ALA A 13 -3.49 0.18 -18.12
C ALA A 13 -3.27 1.70 -17.93
N ALA A 14 -4.28 2.53 -18.21
CA ALA A 14 -4.22 3.96 -17.94
C ALA A 14 -4.22 4.28 -16.43
N VAL A 15 -5.04 3.57 -15.65
CA VAL A 15 -5.13 3.73 -14.19
C VAL A 15 -3.87 3.24 -13.48
N ASP A 16 -3.32 2.08 -13.88
CA ASP A 16 -2.05 1.56 -13.40
C ASP A 16 -0.92 2.56 -13.67
N TRP A 17 -0.85 3.10 -14.90
CA TRP A 17 0.14 4.11 -15.27
C TRP A 17 0.02 5.39 -14.42
N LEU A 18 -1.21 5.89 -14.19
CA LEU A 18 -1.44 7.04 -13.33
C LEU A 18 -0.96 6.77 -11.89
N SER A 19 -1.16 5.55 -11.40
CA SER A 19 -0.79 5.15 -10.05
C SER A 19 0.71 4.92 -9.85
N ALA A 20 1.41 4.41 -10.88
CA ALA A 20 2.82 4.05 -10.82
C ALA A 20 3.76 5.11 -11.40
N THR A 21 3.25 6.05 -12.21
CA THR A 21 4.07 6.91 -13.08
C THR A 21 3.47 8.30 -13.33
N GLY A 22 2.55 8.77 -12.47
CA GLY A 22 2.28 10.21 -12.37
C GLY A 22 3.46 11.02 -11.79
N GLN A 23 4.49 10.34 -11.25
CA GLN A 23 5.67 10.97 -10.68
C GLN A 23 6.62 11.47 -11.78
N GLY A 24 6.61 12.78 -12.01
CA GLY A 24 7.53 13.46 -12.94
C GLY A 24 6.83 14.20 -14.08
N VAL A 25 5.54 13.91 -14.32
CA VAL A 25 4.71 14.74 -15.21
C VAL A 25 4.14 15.89 -14.39
N THR A 26 4.64 17.10 -14.65
CA THR A 26 4.21 18.32 -13.94
C THR A 26 3.14 19.11 -14.70
N ASP A 27 3.00 18.86 -16.00
CA ASP A 27 2.03 19.53 -16.88
C ASP A 27 0.79 18.66 -17.10
N GLU A 28 -0.37 19.24 -16.83
CA GLU A 28 -1.70 18.65 -17.04
C GLU A 28 -1.92 18.25 -18.49
N THR A 29 -1.39 19.01 -19.45
CA THR A 29 -1.58 18.72 -20.89
C THR A 29 -0.87 17.42 -21.27
N SER A 30 0.37 17.26 -20.79
CA SER A 30 1.14 16.03 -20.95
C SER A 30 0.48 14.84 -20.24
N LEU A 31 -0.04 15.05 -19.02
CA LEU A 31 -0.77 14.03 -18.27
C LEU A 31 -1.99 13.52 -19.05
N ARG A 32 -2.82 14.44 -19.56
CA ARG A 32 -3.98 14.09 -20.39
C ARG A 32 -3.60 13.37 -21.67
N GLY A 33 -2.53 13.81 -22.35
CA GLY A 33 -2.03 13.17 -23.57
C GLY A 33 -1.65 11.71 -23.35
N ASN A 34 -0.90 11.43 -22.29
CA ASN A 34 -0.47 10.06 -21.94
C ASN A 34 -1.65 9.16 -21.54
N ILE A 35 -2.67 9.72 -20.88
CA ILE A 35 -3.89 8.98 -20.53
C ILE A 35 -4.65 8.58 -21.79
N ILE A 36 -4.86 9.52 -22.71
CA ILE A 36 -5.61 9.30 -23.96
C ILE A 36 -4.86 8.33 -24.89
N GLU A 37 -3.52 8.38 -24.93
CA GLU A 37 -2.70 7.42 -25.70
C GLU A 37 -2.97 5.97 -25.28
N ARG A 38 -3.22 5.75 -23.99
CA ARG A 38 -3.48 4.40 -23.43
C ARG A 38 -4.93 3.99 -23.54
N CYS A 39 -5.84 4.94 -23.28
CA CYS A 39 -7.27 4.70 -23.29
C CYS A 39 -7.98 5.94 -23.86
N PRO A 40 -8.35 5.91 -25.17
CA PRO A 40 -8.99 7.04 -25.82
C PRO A 40 -10.30 7.46 -25.14
N GLU A 41 -11.06 6.49 -24.63
CA GLU A 41 -12.35 6.69 -23.97
C GLU A 41 -12.24 6.86 -22.45
N TYR A 42 -11.05 7.11 -21.91
CA TYR A 42 -10.79 7.12 -20.46
C TYR A 42 -11.78 8.00 -19.67
N TYR A 43 -11.99 9.24 -20.12
CA TYR A 43 -12.84 10.20 -19.42
C TYR A 43 -14.33 9.86 -19.50
N GLU A 44 -14.76 9.21 -20.57
CA GLU A 44 -16.14 8.74 -20.74
C GLU A 44 -16.41 7.52 -19.83
N LEU A 45 -15.40 6.66 -19.70
CA LEU A 45 -15.49 5.42 -18.93
C LEU A 45 -15.26 5.61 -17.43
N PHE A 46 -14.66 6.73 -17.01
CA PHE A 46 -14.20 6.97 -15.65
C PHE A 46 -15.29 6.68 -14.59
N ASN A 47 -16.49 7.23 -14.76
CA ASN A 47 -17.57 7.05 -13.80
C ASN A 47 -18.04 5.60 -13.66
N THR A 48 -17.92 4.79 -14.72
CA THR A 48 -18.40 3.40 -14.74
C THR A 48 -17.32 2.41 -14.34
N MET A 49 -16.06 2.68 -14.69
CA MET A 49 -14.94 1.74 -14.53
C MET A 49 -14.08 2.05 -13.30
N HIS A 50 -14.00 3.30 -12.84
CA HIS A 50 -13.13 3.64 -11.71
C HIS A 50 -13.51 2.94 -10.39
N SER A 51 -14.79 2.62 -10.21
CA SER A 51 -15.30 1.95 -9.02
C SER A 51 -15.20 0.42 -9.06
N ARG A 52 -14.97 -0.17 -10.24
CA ARG A 52 -14.90 -1.63 -10.39
C ARG A 52 -13.54 -2.16 -9.95
N ILE A 53 -13.56 -3.29 -9.25
CA ILE A 53 -12.34 -3.98 -8.80
C ILE A 53 -11.50 -4.45 -10.00
N SER A 54 -12.14 -4.92 -11.07
CA SER A 54 -11.47 -5.45 -12.27
C SER A 54 -10.57 -4.44 -13.00
N THR A 55 -10.84 -3.14 -12.83
CA THR A 55 -10.21 -2.02 -13.54
C THR A 55 -9.45 -1.06 -12.61
N ARG A 56 -9.37 -1.37 -11.32
CA ARG A 56 -8.56 -0.60 -10.36
C ARG A 56 -7.06 -0.87 -10.58
N ALA A 57 -6.24 0.12 -10.21
CA ALA A 57 -4.79 -0.05 -10.15
C ALA A 57 -4.39 -1.20 -9.22
N GLN A 58 -3.42 -2.01 -9.65
CA GLN A 58 -2.78 -2.99 -8.76
C GLN A 58 -1.73 -2.29 -7.90
N LEU A 59 -2.12 -1.97 -6.67
CA LEU A 59 -1.25 -1.30 -5.71
C LEU A 59 -0.53 -2.32 -4.82
N LEU A 60 0.69 -1.97 -4.42
CA LEU A 60 1.38 -2.67 -3.34
C LEU A 60 0.68 -2.41 -2.01
N ASN A 61 0.73 -3.37 -1.10
CA ASN A 61 0.19 -3.26 0.26
C ASN A 61 0.77 -2.11 1.09
N THR A 62 1.87 -1.51 0.64
CA THR A 62 2.51 -0.34 1.23
C THR A 62 1.95 0.99 0.75
N TYR A 63 1.08 0.99 -0.27
CA TYR A 63 0.55 2.21 -0.86
C TYR A 63 -0.64 2.75 -0.05
N GLN A 64 -0.70 4.07 0.14
CA GLN A 64 -1.75 4.73 0.95
C GLN A 64 -3.18 4.47 0.44
N HIS A 65 -3.34 4.18 -0.86
CA HIS A 65 -4.62 3.92 -1.50
C HIS A 65 -4.91 2.43 -1.71
N PHE A 66 -4.06 1.54 -1.17
CA PHE A 66 -4.28 0.09 -1.23
C PHE A 66 -5.60 -0.29 -0.54
N ARG A 67 -6.44 -1.08 -1.21
CA ARG A 67 -7.61 -1.69 -0.57
C ARG A 67 -7.43 -3.20 -0.49
N LYS A 68 -7.76 -3.76 0.68
CA LYS A 68 -7.62 -5.19 0.95
C LYS A 68 -8.52 -6.05 0.04
N ASP A 69 -9.63 -5.49 -0.39
CA ASP A 69 -10.61 -6.09 -1.31
C ASP A 69 -10.05 -6.25 -2.74
N ASP A 70 -8.90 -5.63 -3.08
CA ASP A 70 -8.27 -5.78 -4.39
C ASP A 70 -7.43 -7.08 -4.51
N THR A 71 -7.29 -7.82 -3.40
CA THR A 71 -6.51 -9.08 -3.31
C THR A 71 -7.35 -10.35 -3.22
N GLU A 72 -8.67 -10.25 -3.09
CA GLU A 72 -9.55 -11.43 -3.11
C GLU A 72 -9.78 -11.89 -4.56
N SER A 73 -8.83 -12.67 -5.07
CA SER A 73 -9.10 -13.50 -6.24
C SER A 73 -10.10 -14.56 -5.82
N ASP A 74 -11.28 -14.61 -6.45
CA ASP A 74 -12.21 -15.74 -6.41
C ASP A 74 -11.51 -17.00 -6.95
N GLY A 75 -10.69 -17.61 -6.10
CA GLY A 75 -10.15 -18.94 -6.31
C GLY A 75 -11.31 -19.90 -6.21
N CYS A 76 -11.84 -20.32 -7.36
CA CYS A 76 -12.66 -21.52 -7.49
C CYS A 76 -11.80 -22.71 -7.04
N SER A 77 -11.73 -22.93 -5.73
CA SER A 77 -11.14 -24.10 -5.11
C SER A 77 -12.29 -24.95 -4.58
N SER A 78 -12.82 -25.81 -5.44
CA SER A 78 -13.67 -26.92 -5.02
C SER A 78 -12.82 -27.86 -4.16
N SER A 79 -12.76 -27.61 -2.87
CA SER A 79 -12.16 -28.51 -1.90
C SER A 79 -13.22 -29.48 -1.38
N ASP A 80 -13.08 -30.73 -1.81
CA ASP A 80 -13.67 -31.92 -1.21
C ASP A 80 -13.25 -32.03 0.26
N GLU A 81 -14.25 -32.16 1.14
CA GLU A 81 -14.13 -32.27 2.59
C GLU A 81 -13.86 -33.73 2.96
N SER A 82 -12.65 -34.02 3.47
CA SER A 82 -12.46 -35.19 4.32
C SER A 82 -11.42 -34.93 5.41
N THR A 83 -11.96 -34.69 6.61
CA THR A 83 -11.29 -34.65 7.90
C THR A 83 -10.48 -35.92 8.18
N ALA A 84 -9.25 -35.80 8.68
CA ALA A 84 -8.51 -36.93 9.24
C ALA A 84 -7.74 -36.54 10.50
N ASP A 85 -8.30 -36.94 11.66
CA ASP A 85 -7.64 -36.95 12.96
C ASP A 85 -6.89 -38.28 13.20
N LEU A 86 -5.65 -38.12 13.66
CA LEU A 86 -4.83 -38.93 14.61
C LEU A 86 -4.96 -40.47 14.70
N ASN A 87 -3.83 -41.12 14.36
CA ASN A 87 -3.07 -42.12 15.14
C ASN A 87 -3.66 -43.52 15.44
N SER A 88 -3.09 -44.57 14.82
CA SER A 88 -2.47 -45.76 15.46
C SER A 88 -2.29 -46.93 14.46
N ASN A 89 -1.17 -47.64 14.57
CA ASN A 89 -0.82 -48.87 13.83
C ASN A 89 -1.10 -50.09 14.75
N PRO A 90 -1.41 -51.34 14.31
CA PRO A 90 -0.46 -52.16 13.53
C PRO A 90 -1.03 -53.28 12.58
N ARG A 91 -0.11 -53.78 11.72
CA ARG A 91 0.05 -55.13 11.11
C ARG A 91 -0.63 -55.51 9.77
N ARG A 92 0.26 -55.68 8.78
CA ARG A 92 0.44 -56.74 7.75
C ARG A 92 -0.74 -57.12 6.82
N GLU A 93 -0.55 -56.90 5.53
CA GLU A 93 -0.27 -57.93 4.50
C GLU A 93 0.06 -57.26 3.13
N THR A 94 0.99 -57.83 2.37
CA THR A 94 1.40 -57.44 1.00
C THR A 94 0.49 -58.12 -0.02
N PRO A 95 0.22 -57.57 -1.23
CA PRO A 95 1.19 -57.58 -2.34
C PRO A 95 1.17 -56.37 -3.30
N ASP A 96 2.34 -56.11 -3.91
CA ASP A 96 2.58 -55.21 -5.05
C ASP A 96 1.93 -55.75 -6.36
N PRO A 97 1.59 -54.91 -7.37
CA PRO A 97 2.61 -54.58 -8.38
C PRO A 97 2.53 -53.18 -9.05
N MET A 98 3.72 -52.61 -9.30
CA MET A 98 4.19 -51.81 -10.45
C MET A 98 3.20 -50.99 -11.30
N SER A 99 3.47 -49.68 -11.45
CA SER A 99 3.91 -49.05 -12.72
C SER A 99 3.92 -47.51 -12.61
N LYS A 100 5.11 -46.91 -12.49
CA LYS A 100 5.33 -45.48 -12.78
C LYS A 100 6.39 -45.40 -13.87
N ARG A 101 5.99 -45.01 -15.08
CA ARG A 101 6.90 -44.79 -16.21
C ARG A 101 7.41 -43.36 -16.21
N SER A 102 8.73 -43.27 -16.31
CA SER A 102 9.59 -42.10 -16.43
C SER A 102 9.20 -41.13 -17.54
N ALA A 103 9.42 -39.84 -17.29
CA ALA A 103 9.72 -38.86 -18.34
C ALA A 103 11.14 -38.31 -18.12
N THR A 104 11.90 -38.38 -19.20
CA THR A 104 13.34 -38.22 -19.37
C THR A 104 13.84 -36.77 -19.18
N ILE A 105 14.92 -36.56 -18.43
CA ILE A 105 15.73 -35.33 -18.48
C ILE A 105 17.16 -35.75 -18.92
N PRO A 106 17.76 -35.10 -19.94
CA PRO A 106 19.02 -35.57 -20.53
C PRO A 106 20.22 -35.23 -19.66
N MET A 107 21.10 -36.22 -19.46
CA MET A 107 22.41 -36.06 -18.84
C MET A 107 23.41 -35.48 -19.85
N SER A 108 24.04 -34.34 -19.54
CA SER A 108 25.28 -33.93 -20.23
C SER A 108 26.51 -34.23 -19.37
N ILE A 109 27.45 -34.94 -19.98
CA ILE A 109 28.78 -35.32 -19.49
C ILE A 109 29.64 -34.08 -19.20
N THR A 110 30.13 -33.94 -17.95
CA THR A 110 31.44 -33.35 -17.62
C THR A 110 31.91 -33.83 -16.24
N GLN A 111 32.91 -34.72 -16.27
CA GLN A 111 34.07 -34.91 -15.38
C GLN A 111 34.02 -34.45 -13.89
N PRO A 112 34.41 -35.30 -12.90
CA PRO A 112 34.51 -34.90 -11.51
C PRO A 112 35.81 -34.11 -11.28
N GLN A 113 35.69 -32.79 -11.15
CA GLN A 113 36.74 -31.93 -10.60
C GLN A 113 36.41 -31.64 -9.13
N ASN A 114 37.36 -31.93 -8.25
CA ASN A 114 37.32 -31.73 -6.80
C ASN A 114 36.71 -30.38 -6.42
N LYS A 115 35.50 -30.38 -5.84
CA LYS A 115 34.91 -29.16 -5.28
C LYS A 115 35.39 -28.97 -3.85
N ARG A 116 36.29 -28.00 -3.68
CA ARG A 116 36.54 -27.33 -2.39
C ARG A 116 35.20 -26.89 -1.78
N PRO A 117 35.06 -26.87 -0.44
CA PRO A 117 33.80 -26.45 0.19
C PRO A 117 33.51 -25.02 -0.21
N ARG A 118 32.37 -24.78 -0.89
CA ARG A 118 31.86 -23.44 -1.14
C ARG A 118 31.56 -22.81 0.21
N LYS A 119 32.33 -21.79 0.55
CA LYS A 119 32.26 -21.07 1.81
C LYS A 119 31.79 -19.65 1.51
N ASP A 120 30.63 -19.54 0.88
CA ASP A 120 29.98 -18.25 0.60
C ASP A 120 28.50 -18.39 0.96
N ASP A 121 28.23 -18.38 2.26
CA ASP A 121 26.88 -18.20 2.77
C ASP A 121 26.47 -16.77 2.44
N PHE A 122 25.62 -16.60 1.42
CA PHE A 122 25.16 -15.29 0.96
C PHE A 122 24.59 -14.43 2.11
N ALA A 123 23.99 -15.07 3.12
CA ALA A 123 23.43 -14.40 4.30
C ALA A 123 24.48 -13.73 5.22
N SER A 124 25.74 -14.16 5.18
CA SER A 124 26.83 -13.58 5.98
C SER A 124 27.70 -12.61 5.17
N HIS A 125 27.29 -12.27 3.94
CA HIS A 125 27.99 -11.29 3.14
C HIS A 125 27.97 -9.91 3.83
N PRO A 126 29.13 -9.29 4.11
CA PRO A 126 29.22 -8.09 4.95
C PRO A 126 28.42 -6.90 4.38
N ALA A 127 28.37 -6.76 3.06
CA ALA A 127 27.57 -5.73 2.40
C ALA A 127 26.06 -5.84 2.70
N LEU A 128 25.52 -7.06 2.79
CA LEU A 128 24.09 -7.27 3.06
C LEU A 128 23.76 -7.02 4.53
N LEU A 129 24.68 -7.34 5.44
CA LEU A 129 24.54 -7.01 6.86
C LEU A 129 24.56 -5.49 7.08
N GLN A 130 25.48 -4.78 6.43
CA GLN A 130 25.53 -3.31 6.48
C GLN A 130 24.24 -2.69 5.90
N LEU A 131 23.77 -3.19 4.76
CA LEU A 131 22.53 -2.71 4.15
C LEU A 131 21.33 -2.92 5.08
N LYS A 132 21.20 -4.10 5.68
CA LYS A 132 20.12 -4.40 6.63
C LYS A 132 20.18 -3.48 7.84
N GLN A 133 21.37 -3.22 8.37
CA GLN A 133 21.54 -2.29 9.48
C GLN A 133 21.11 -0.87 9.08
N ALA A 134 21.58 -0.37 7.92
CA ALA A 134 21.21 0.94 7.42
C ALA A 134 19.69 1.08 7.19
N GLN A 135 19.02 0.02 6.73
CA GLN A 135 17.56 0.00 6.58
C GLN A 135 16.85 0.12 7.93
N LEU A 136 17.33 -0.59 8.96
CA LEU A 136 16.78 -0.50 10.31
C LEU A 136 16.99 0.88 10.93
N ASP A 137 18.18 1.47 10.73
CA ASP A 137 18.50 2.81 11.21
C ASP A 137 17.60 3.85 10.53
N LYS A 138 17.42 3.76 9.21
CA LYS A 138 16.50 4.63 8.47
C LYS A 138 15.05 4.50 8.94
N HIS A 139 14.59 3.29 9.21
CA HIS A 139 13.24 3.07 9.73
C HIS A 139 13.07 3.69 11.12
N ARG A 140 14.08 3.57 11.98
CA ARG A 140 14.09 4.20 13.31
C ARG A 140 14.09 5.73 13.22
N ASP A 141 14.91 6.29 12.34
CA ASP A 141 14.98 7.74 12.12
C ASP A 141 13.65 8.31 11.64
N LEU A 142 12.97 7.60 10.73
CA LEU A 142 11.64 7.99 10.24
C LEU A 142 10.61 7.99 11.37
N GLN A 143 10.59 6.97 12.23
CA GLN A 143 9.68 6.93 13.38
C GLN A 143 9.94 8.08 14.35
N LEU A 144 11.21 8.40 14.62
CA LEU A 144 11.56 9.53 15.48
C LEU A 144 11.12 10.86 14.87
N ALA A 145 11.31 11.05 13.57
CA ALA A 145 10.87 12.25 12.87
C ALA A 145 9.34 12.40 12.88
N GLU A 146 8.60 11.31 12.68
CA GLU A 146 7.13 11.32 12.74
C GLU A 146 6.64 11.72 14.14
N LEU A 147 7.24 11.17 15.20
CA LEU A 147 6.92 11.55 16.58
C LEU A 147 7.24 13.01 16.87
N ASP A 148 8.35 13.54 16.35
CA ASP A 148 8.72 14.95 16.51
C ASP A 148 7.72 15.90 15.81
N VAL A 149 7.31 15.56 14.58
CA VAL A 149 6.27 16.31 13.86
C VAL A 149 4.97 16.31 14.66
N ARG A 150 4.52 15.13 15.11
CA ARG A 150 3.28 15.00 15.88
C ARG A 150 3.32 15.79 17.20
N LYS A 151 4.47 15.82 17.87
CA LYS A 151 4.69 16.64 19.07
C LYS A 151 4.59 18.14 18.76
N LYS A 152 5.19 18.59 17.65
CA LYS A 152 5.13 19.99 17.20
C LYS A 152 3.70 20.39 16.85
N GLU A 153 2.96 19.55 16.14
CA GLU A 153 1.54 19.77 15.81
C GLU A 153 0.70 19.94 17.06
N PHE A 154 0.89 19.06 18.07
CA PHE A 154 0.17 19.16 19.33
C PHE A 154 0.47 20.49 20.05
N ASN A 155 1.75 20.88 20.12
CA ASN A 155 2.14 22.13 20.76
C ASN A 155 1.63 23.37 20.01
N LEU A 156 1.57 23.33 18.67
CA LEU A 156 0.99 24.40 17.88
C LEU A 156 -0.51 24.52 18.17
N ARG A 157 -1.23 23.39 18.20
CA ARG A 157 -2.66 23.36 18.50
C ARG A 157 -2.99 23.87 19.90
N GLU A 158 -2.14 23.54 20.88
CA GLU A 158 -2.24 24.08 22.24
C GLU A 158 -2.07 25.60 22.25
N LYS A 159 -1.06 26.13 21.56
CA LYS A 159 -0.83 27.58 21.43
C LYS A 159 -1.99 28.29 20.74
N GLU A 160 -2.53 27.71 19.68
CA GLU A 160 -3.72 28.24 18.99
C GLU A 160 -4.93 28.31 19.92
N PHE A 161 -5.15 27.26 20.72
CA PHE A 161 -6.24 27.24 21.69
C PHE A 161 -6.09 28.35 22.74
N VAL A 162 -4.89 28.50 23.30
CA VAL A 162 -4.59 29.57 24.27
C VAL A 162 -4.77 30.96 23.64
N ALA A 163 -4.31 31.16 22.41
CA ALA A 163 -4.48 32.43 21.70
C ALA A 163 -5.96 32.78 21.49
N ARG A 164 -6.78 31.79 21.09
CA ARG A 164 -8.24 31.98 20.93
C ARG A 164 -8.92 32.30 22.26
N GLN A 165 -8.55 31.63 23.34
CA GLN A 165 -9.11 31.93 24.67
C GLN A 165 -8.80 33.37 25.07
N LYS A 166 -7.54 33.79 24.91
CA LYS A 166 -7.12 35.17 25.22
C LYS A 166 -7.86 36.21 24.38
N GLN A 167 -8.13 35.90 23.10
CA GLN A 167 -8.91 36.77 22.24
C GLN A 167 -10.35 36.92 22.73
N LEU A 168 -11.01 35.81 23.08
CA LEU A 168 -12.36 35.83 23.65
C LEU A 168 -12.43 36.64 24.94
N ASP A 169 -11.47 36.47 25.84
CA ASP A 169 -11.42 37.23 27.09
C ASP A 169 -11.29 38.74 26.82
N ASN A 170 -10.48 39.13 25.82
CA ASN A 170 -10.35 40.53 25.41
C ASN A 170 -11.64 41.08 24.83
N ASP A 171 -12.31 40.32 23.95
CA ASP A 171 -13.57 40.71 23.33
C ASP A 171 -14.68 40.89 24.38
N VAL A 172 -14.72 40.01 25.40
CA VAL A 172 -15.64 40.12 26.54
C VAL A 172 -15.37 41.40 27.34
N LEU A 173 -14.10 41.71 27.63
CA LEU A 173 -13.74 42.94 28.34
C LEU A 173 -14.11 44.19 27.54
N LEU A 174 -13.87 44.20 26.23
CA LEU A 174 -14.27 45.30 25.35
C LEU A 174 -15.79 45.46 25.28
N ALA A 175 -16.53 44.36 25.22
CA ALA A 175 -18.00 44.40 25.23
C ALA A 175 -18.54 44.96 26.54
N ALA A 176 -17.99 44.54 27.69
CA ALA A 176 -18.36 45.07 29.00
C ALA A 176 -18.10 46.58 29.10
N ALA A 177 -16.91 47.03 28.69
CA ALA A 177 -16.57 48.46 28.70
C ALA A 177 -17.51 49.30 27.83
N ARG A 178 -17.91 48.78 26.65
CA ARG A 178 -18.89 49.45 25.78
C ARG A 178 -20.27 49.55 26.41
N ILE A 179 -20.72 48.50 27.12
CA ILE A 179 -21.99 48.51 27.85
C ILE A 179 -21.95 49.57 28.97
N ASP A 180 -20.87 49.60 29.74
CA ASP A 180 -20.69 50.57 30.82
C ASP A 180 -20.68 52.02 30.29
N GLU A 181 -19.99 52.26 29.17
CA GLU A 181 -20.00 53.57 28.51
C GLU A 181 -21.40 53.96 28.03
N ALA A 182 -22.13 53.06 27.37
CA ALA A 182 -23.49 53.32 26.91
C ALA A 182 -24.44 53.64 28.09
N ASN A 183 -24.33 52.90 29.19
CA ASN A 183 -25.10 53.13 30.42
C ASN A 183 -24.77 54.50 31.04
N ALA A 184 -23.50 54.89 31.06
CA ALA A 184 -23.06 56.20 31.56
C ALA A 184 -23.50 57.37 30.66
N GLN A 185 -23.60 57.16 29.35
CA GLN A 185 -24.17 58.14 28.43
C GLN A 185 -25.69 58.28 28.62
N ALA A 186 -26.41 57.18 28.82
CA ALA A 186 -27.86 57.18 29.02
C ALA A 186 -28.30 57.87 30.31
N THR A 187 -27.47 57.85 31.37
CA THR A 187 -27.77 58.53 32.66
C THR A 187 -27.48 60.03 32.65
N LYS A 188 -26.83 60.55 31.61
CA LYS A 188 -26.55 62.00 31.43
C LYS A 188 -27.66 62.73 30.65
N LEU A 189 -28.64 62.02 30.12
CA LEU A 189 -29.86 62.54 29.47
C LEU A 189 -31.00 62.62 30.48
#